data_AF-A0A0C9TCG7-F1
#
_entry.id   AF-A0A0C9TCG7-F1
#
_cell.length_a   1.000
_cell.length_b   1.000
_cell.length_c   1.000
_cell.angle_alpha   90.00
_cell.angle_beta   90.00
_cell.angle_gamma   90.00
#
_symmetry.space_group_name_H-M   'P 1'
#
loop_
_entity.id
_entity.type
_entity.pdbx_description
1 polymer ?
#
loop_
_entity_poly.entity_id
_entity_poly.type
_entity_poly.pdbx_seq_one_letter_code
_entity_poly.pdbx_strand_id
1 'polypeptide(L)'
;MTFAPLFLDIIRHVDEDWDTLVACINDGTLPDLEGIEHVRAHLEVHLHANPERATELREIGSPFSCAGWAARVWPKLRKLTAISSGPFATVLPKVRSILGPNITIHNVGYGATECHIAATYDTNDLEKFVIQTEDVVEFLDVAAEETHENILQAWDLKAGKQYQIVVTTRNGLWRYPLGDVVDIVGFDGDDGSPVLKYLGRKSQVVLSIQFSHASISDSDLVAAIRAMSSEDIIQVHEFTTIVDNRTLPPTVGCFVEGDLGTPNCLMARPNSHLAPQKLFDALVATNSEHQRALDDGRTRLPTIRIVKPGTFMEYRRWWGEKMNLGAGQSKVPVVLTKSVTQEWIKERVVQEL
;
A
#
# COMPACT_ATOMS: atom_id res chain seq x y z
N MET A 1 -8.92 5.49 -9.22
CA MET A 1 -8.93 4.26 -8.40
C MET A 1 -8.54 4.63 -6.98
N THR A 2 -8.96 3.90 -5.95
CA THR A 2 -8.69 4.29 -4.56
C THR A 2 -7.22 4.09 -4.17
N PHE A 3 -6.67 2.87 -4.26
CA PHE A 3 -5.30 2.54 -3.85
C PHE A 3 -4.52 1.82 -4.95
N ALA A 4 -3.20 1.97 -4.97
CA ALA A 4 -2.34 1.29 -5.94
C ALA A 4 -2.42 -0.25 -5.90
N PRO A 5 -2.56 -0.93 -4.73
CA PRO A 5 -2.75 -2.38 -4.71
C PRO A 5 -4.04 -2.84 -5.40
N LEU A 6 -5.12 -2.05 -5.36
CA LEU A 6 -6.35 -2.39 -6.08
C LEU A 6 -6.14 -2.37 -7.60
N PHE A 7 -5.19 -1.59 -8.11
CA PHE A 7 -4.85 -1.63 -9.53
C PHE A 7 -4.23 -2.98 -9.84
N LEU A 8 -3.30 -3.44 -9.00
CA LEU A 8 -2.71 -4.75 -9.17
C LEU A 8 -3.77 -5.87 -9.07
N ASP A 9 -4.74 -5.78 -8.16
CA ASP A 9 -5.84 -6.74 -8.04
C ASP A 9 -6.69 -6.80 -9.32
N ILE A 10 -7.09 -5.64 -9.85
CA ILE A 10 -7.83 -5.56 -11.12
C ILE A 10 -7.01 -6.20 -12.23
N ILE A 11 -5.72 -5.88 -12.32
CA ILE A 11 -4.84 -6.43 -13.34
C ILE A 11 -4.67 -7.95 -13.19
N ARG A 12 -4.64 -8.49 -11.96
CA ARG A 12 -4.62 -9.93 -11.71
C ARG A 12 -5.87 -10.61 -12.25
N HIS A 13 -7.05 -10.06 -11.99
CA HIS A 13 -8.29 -10.59 -12.56
C HIS A 13 -8.31 -10.50 -14.09
N VAL A 14 -7.80 -9.41 -14.67
CA VAL A 14 -7.66 -9.31 -16.14
C VAL A 14 -6.71 -10.37 -16.70
N ASP A 15 -5.66 -10.73 -15.97
CA ASP A 15 -4.71 -11.78 -16.37
C ASP A 15 -5.31 -13.18 -16.25
N GLU A 16 -6.02 -13.46 -15.15
CA GLU A 16 -6.73 -14.73 -14.92
C GLU A 16 -7.83 -14.98 -15.94
N ASP A 17 -8.63 -13.96 -16.26
CA ASP A 17 -9.77 -14.04 -17.17
C ASP A 17 -9.44 -13.57 -18.61
N TRP A 18 -8.16 -13.41 -18.95
CA TRP A 18 -7.72 -12.75 -20.19
C TRP A 18 -8.38 -13.32 -21.44
N ASP A 19 -8.33 -14.65 -21.59
CA ASP A 19 -8.87 -15.33 -22.77
C ASP A 19 -10.38 -15.17 -22.87
N THR A 20 -11.08 -15.24 -21.73
CA THR A 20 -12.53 -15.01 -21.65
C THR A 20 -12.87 -13.57 -22.05
N LEU A 21 -12.17 -12.58 -21.49
CA LEU A 21 -12.38 -11.16 -21.80
C LEU A 21 -12.16 -10.88 -23.29
N VAL A 22 -11.09 -11.42 -23.87
CA VAL A 22 -10.79 -11.24 -25.30
C VAL A 22 -11.78 -11.97 -26.20
N ALA A 23 -12.28 -13.14 -25.81
CA ALA A 23 -13.37 -13.83 -26.52
C ALA A 23 -14.67 -13.01 -26.49
N CYS A 24 -15.01 -12.40 -25.36
CA CYS A 24 -16.19 -11.53 -25.25
C CYS A 24 -16.08 -10.29 -26.16
N ILE A 25 -14.88 -9.71 -26.29
CA ILE A 25 -14.62 -8.61 -27.25
C ILE A 25 -14.74 -9.11 -28.69
N ASN A 26 -14.26 -10.31 -29.00
CA ASN A 26 -14.35 -10.91 -30.33
C ASN A 26 -15.80 -11.10 -30.78
N ASP A 27 -16.63 -11.67 -29.90
CA ASP A 27 -17.97 -12.13 -30.22
C ASP A 27 -19.05 -11.07 -29.92
N GLY A 28 -18.72 -10.07 -29.09
CA GLY A 28 -19.67 -9.04 -28.65
C GLY A 28 -20.70 -9.56 -27.64
N THR A 29 -20.37 -10.62 -26.90
CA THR A 29 -21.28 -11.28 -25.97
C THR A 29 -20.70 -11.28 -24.57
N LEU A 30 -21.56 -11.12 -23.56
CA LEU A 30 -21.14 -11.21 -22.17
C LEU A 30 -21.06 -12.68 -21.74
N PRO A 31 -20.08 -13.05 -20.90
CA PRO A 31 -20.07 -14.36 -20.29
C PRO A 31 -21.22 -14.48 -19.26
N ASP A 32 -21.54 -15.71 -18.91
CA ASP A 32 -22.45 -15.98 -17.80
C ASP A 32 -21.71 -15.80 -16.48
N LEU A 33 -21.58 -14.53 -16.06
CA LEU A 33 -20.99 -14.14 -14.79
C LEU A 33 -22.09 -13.86 -13.76
N GLU A 34 -21.90 -14.39 -12.56
CA GLU A 34 -22.75 -14.11 -11.39
C GLU A 34 -22.49 -12.69 -10.88
N GLY A 35 -23.55 -12.01 -10.42
CA GLY A 35 -23.45 -10.71 -9.75
C GLY A 35 -23.48 -9.50 -10.68
N ILE A 36 -23.58 -9.72 -12.00
CA ILE A 36 -23.74 -8.64 -12.98
C ILE A 36 -25.19 -8.46 -13.44
N GLU A 37 -26.16 -9.18 -12.87
CA GLU A 37 -27.57 -9.16 -13.33
C GLU A 37 -28.15 -7.74 -13.34
N HIS A 38 -27.77 -6.93 -12.34
CA HIS A 38 -28.21 -5.55 -12.18
C HIS A 38 -27.62 -4.58 -13.22
N VAL A 39 -26.52 -4.93 -13.90
CA VAL A 39 -25.87 -4.12 -14.95
C VAL A 39 -25.85 -4.79 -16.32
N ARG A 40 -26.23 -6.07 -16.42
CA ARG A 40 -26.13 -6.89 -17.63
C ARG A 40 -26.81 -6.22 -18.82
N ALA A 41 -28.07 -5.82 -18.67
CA ALA A 41 -28.82 -5.16 -19.73
C ALA A 41 -28.13 -3.87 -20.24
N HIS A 42 -27.44 -3.14 -19.35
CA HIS A 42 -26.67 -1.96 -19.76
C HIS A 42 -25.38 -2.34 -20.49
N LEU A 43 -24.66 -3.37 -20.02
CA LEU A 43 -23.42 -3.83 -20.63
C LEU A 43 -23.64 -4.45 -22.02
N GLU A 44 -24.70 -5.25 -22.22
CA GLU A 44 -25.02 -5.90 -23.49
C GLU A 44 -25.28 -4.88 -24.61
N VAL A 45 -25.81 -3.70 -24.28
CA VAL A 45 -26.05 -2.63 -25.26
C VAL A 45 -24.73 -2.01 -25.75
N HIS A 46 -23.68 -2.02 -24.93
CA HIS A 46 -22.40 -1.36 -25.23
C HIS A 46 -21.29 -2.32 -25.68
N LEU A 47 -21.48 -3.63 -25.49
CA LEU A 47 -20.53 -4.64 -25.94
C LEU A 47 -20.87 -5.06 -27.38
N HIS A 48 -20.10 -4.56 -28.34
CA HIS A 48 -20.22 -4.94 -29.75
C HIS A 48 -19.02 -5.78 -30.17
N ALA A 49 -19.26 -6.74 -31.06
CA ALA A 49 -18.22 -7.59 -31.61
C ALA A 49 -17.12 -6.75 -32.28
N ASN A 50 -15.87 -6.98 -31.89
CA ASN A 50 -14.70 -6.34 -32.46
C ASN A 50 -13.55 -7.35 -32.65
N PRO A 51 -13.63 -8.22 -33.68
CA PRO A 51 -12.63 -9.25 -33.94
C PRO A 51 -11.23 -8.71 -34.25
N GLU A 52 -11.15 -7.53 -34.88
CA GLU A 52 -9.88 -6.85 -35.17
C GLU A 52 -9.17 -6.50 -33.86
N ARG A 53 -9.89 -5.84 -32.94
CA ARG A 53 -9.34 -5.52 -31.63
C ARG A 53 -9.01 -6.76 -30.81
N ALA A 54 -9.85 -7.80 -30.87
CA ALA A 54 -9.56 -9.06 -30.19
C ALA A 54 -8.25 -9.70 -30.70
N THR A 55 -8.00 -9.65 -32.01
CA THR A 55 -6.75 -10.15 -32.61
C THR A 55 -5.54 -9.35 -32.12
N GLU A 56 -5.62 -8.01 -32.15
CA GLU A 56 -4.57 -7.14 -31.62
C GLU A 56 -4.27 -7.43 -30.13
N LEU A 57 -5.30 -7.63 -29.31
CA LEU A 57 -5.13 -7.98 -27.90
C LEU A 57 -4.46 -9.35 -27.72
N ARG A 58 -4.80 -10.35 -28.53
CA ARG A 58 -4.12 -11.67 -28.49
C ARG A 58 -2.64 -11.55 -28.83
N GLU A 59 -2.27 -10.68 -29.77
CA GLU A 59 -0.88 -10.42 -30.12
C GLU A 59 -0.11 -9.71 -29.00
N ILE A 60 -0.77 -8.83 -28.24
CA ILE A 60 -0.18 -8.17 -27.07
C ILE A 60 0.03 -9.15 -25.91
N GLY A 61 -0.94 -10.04 -25.67
CA GLY A 61 -0.94 -10.99 -24.55
C GLY A 61 -1.48 -10.41 -23.24
N SER A 62 -1.53 -11.25 -22.20
CA SER A 62 -2.10 -10.92 -20.89
C SER A 62 -1.24 -9.91 -20.11
N PRO A 63 -1.77 -9.26 -19.06
CA PRO A 63 -1.08 -8.19 -18.34
C PRO A 63 0.33 -8.47 -17.84
N PHE A 64 0.64 -9.69 -17.42
CA PHE A 64 1.98 -10.03 -16.91
C PHE A 64 2.91 -10.63 -17.97
N SER A 65 2.45 -10.72 -19.23
CA SER A 65 3.24 -11.27 -20.35
C SER A 65 4.37 -10.35 -20.82
N CYS A 66 4.26 -9.03 -20.62
CA CYS A 66 5.28 -8.07 -21.03
C CYS A 66 5.28 -6.79 -20.18
N ALA A 67 6.42 -6.10 -20.15
CA ALA A 67 6.52 -4.76 -19.55
C ALA A 67 5.82 -3.70 -20.43
N GLY A 68 5.20 -2.72 -19.79
CA GLY A 68 4.44 -1.66 -20.44
C GLY A 68 3.14 -2.14 -21.09
N TRP A 69 2.60 -3.27 -20.62
CA TRP A 69 1.37 -3.86 -21.14
C TRP A 69 0.21 -2.84 -21.23
N ALA A 70 -0.02 -2.04 -20.19
CA ALA A 70 -1.13 -1.10 -20.17
C ALA A 70 -0.99 0.00 -21.23
N ALA A 71 0.23 0.38 -21.60
CA ALA A 71 0.47 1.34 -22.68
C ALA A 71 0.14 0.76 -24.06
N ARG A 72 0.30 -0.56 -24.25
CA ARG A 72 -0.07 -1.28 -25.47
C ARG A 72 -1.58 -1.48 -25.56
N VAL A 73 -2.20 -1.90 -24.45
CA VAL A 73 -3.66 -2.09 -24.40
C VAL A 73 -4.42 -0.77 -24.41
N TRP A 74 -3.93 0.28 -23.76
CA TRP A 74 -4.56 1.60 -23.79
C TRP A 74 -3.58 2.66 -24.30
N PRO A 75 -3.41 2.82 -25.63
CA PRO A 75 -2.45 3.77 -26.23
C PRO A 75 -2.68 5.24 -25.85
N LYS A 76 -3.89 5.58 -25.40
CA LYS A 76 -4.27 6.92 -24.92
C LYS A 76 -4.17 7.09 -23.41
N LEU A 77 -3.82 6.05 -22.65
CA LEU A 77 -3.61 6.15 -21.21
C LEU A 77 -2.38 7.01 -20.94
N ARG A 78 -2.54 8.03 -20.07
CA ARG A 78 -1.47 8.98 -19.72
C ARG A 78 -1.18 9.01 -18.23
N LYS A 79 -2.16 8.69 -17.40
CA LYS A 79 -2.06 8.82 -15.95
C LYS A 79 -2.82 7.71 -15.23
N LEU A 80 -2.20 7.09 -14.24
CA LEU A 80 -2.88 6.32 -13.20
C LEU A 80 -3.05 7.21 -11.98
N THR A 81 -4.29 7.40 -11.52
CA THR A 81 -4.60 8.15 -10.30
C THR A 81 -5.08 7.21 -9.20
N ALA A 82 -4.24 7.07 -8.16
CA ALA A 82 -4.45 6.18 -7.02
C ALA A 82 -3.59 6.59 -5.81
N ILE A 83 -4.07 6.34 -4.59
CA ILE A 83 -3.29 6.52 -3.37
C ILE A 83 -2.10 5.55 -3.40
N SER A 84 -0.90 6.13 -3.33
CA SER A 84 0.36 5.47 -3.67
C SER A 84 1.48 5.77 -2.66
N SER A 85 1.14 6.20 -1.45
CA SER A 85 2.06 6.56 -0.35
C SER A 85 2.03 5.53 0.78
N GLY A 86 3.03 5.57 1.66
CA GLY A 86 3.08 4.68 2.84
C GLY A 86 3.11 3.20 2.45
N PRO A 87 2.39 2.28 3.13
CA PRO A 87 2.44 0.86 2.79
C PRO A 87 2.00 0.56 1.35
N PHE A 88 1.20 1.45 0.71
CA PHE A 88 0.76 1.27 -0.66
C PHE A 88 1.84 1.55 -1.70
N ALA A 89 2.97 2.17 -1.33
CA ALA A 89 4.04 2.45 -2.29
C ALA A 89 4.88 1.21 -2.63
N THR A 90 4.83 0.15 -1.82
CA THR A 90 5.60 -1.09 -2.05
C THR A 90 5.25 -1.76 -3.38
N VAL A 91 3.99 -1.66 -3.80
CA VAL A 91 3.51 -2.23 -5.07
C VAL A 91 3.94 -1.42 -6.31
N LEU A 92 4.43 -0.20 -6.13
CA LEU A 92 4.69 0.73 -7.24
C LEU A 92 5.67 0.21 -8.29
N PRO A 93 6.75 -0.53 -7.97
CA PRO A 93 7.62 -1.12 -8.98
C PRO A 93 6.86 -2.09 -9.91
N LYS A 94 5.97 -2.93 -9.36
CA LYS A 94 5.12 -3.84 -10.15
C LYS A 94 4.10 -3.08 -10.98
N VAL A 95 3.44 -2.07 -10.39
CA VAL A 95 2.52 -1.17 -11.11
C VAL A 95 3.23 -0.45 -12.26
N ARG A 96 4.44 0.07 -12.01
CA ARG A 96 5.29 0.73 -13.00
C ARG A 96 5.65 -0.21 -14.15
N SER A 97 5.97 -1.48 -13.85
CA SER A 97 6.24 -2.49 -14.87
C SER A 97 5.02 -2.70 -15.80
N ILE A 98 3.81 -2.75 -15.26
CA ILE A 98 2.56 -2.92 -16.04
C ILE A 98 2.24 -1.66 -16.85
N LEU A 99 2.36 -0.49 -16.24
CA LEU A 99 2.05 0.80 -16.87
C LEU A 99 3.06 1.18 -17.96
N GLY A 100 4.33 0.82 -17.76
CA GLY A 100 5.43 1.29 -18.58
C GLY A 100 5.96 2.66 -18.13
N PRO A 101 7.03 3.14 -18.80
CA PRO A 101 7.79 4.31 -18.37
C PRO A 101 7.04 5.64 -18.56
N ASN A 102 6.14 5.73 -19.54
CA ASN A 102 5.56 7.00 -19.99
C ASN A 102 4.23 7.38 -19.32
N ILE A 103 3.60 6.46 -18.58
CA ILE A 103 2.31 6.71 -17.93
C ILE A 103 2.58 7.22 -16.52
N THR A 104 2.20 8.46 -16.21
CA THR A 104 2.46 9.05 -14.89
C THR A 104 1.63 8.37 -13.81
N ILE A 105 2.21 8.12 -12.64
CA ILE A 105 1.45 7.73 -11.44
C ILE A 105 1.24 9.00 -10.64
N HIS A 106 0.00 9.27 -10.27
CA HIS A 106 -0.38 10.48 -9.55
C HIS A 106 -1.16 10.09 -8.31
N ASN A 107 -0.71 10.57 -7.16
CA ASN A 107 -1.45 10.42 -5.92
C ASN A 107 -2.63 11.40 -5.92
N VAL A 108 -3.79 10.98 -5.43
CA VAL A 108 -5.04 11.76 -5.50
C VAL A 108 -4.98 12.99 -4.57
N GLY A 109 -4.04 12.98 -3.63
CA GLY A 109 -3.98 13.91 -2.51
C GLY A 109 -4.26 13.18 -1.20
N TYR A 110 -4.45 13.95 -0.15
CA TYR A 110 -4.70 13.50 1.20
C TYR A 110 -6.02 14.09 1.71
N GLY A 111 -6.86 13.22 2.26
CA GLY A 111 -8.17 13.57 2.80
C GLY A 111 -8.85 12.36 3.44
N ALA A 112 -10.00 12.63 4.04
CA ALA A 112 -10.85 11.67 4.71
C ALA A 112 -12.32 11.91 4.32
N THR A 113 -13.23 11.10 4.85
CA THR A 113 -14.69 11.31 4.63
C THR A 113 -15.12 12.68 5.14
N GLU A 114 -14.48 13.16 6.20
CA GLU A 114 -14.74 14.42 6.87
C GLU A 114 -14.37 15.65 6.02
N CYS A 115 -13.26 15.59 5.27
CA CYS A 115 -12.79 16.68 4.41
C CYS A 115 -11.66 16.26 3.47
N HIS A 116 -11.48 17.01 2.38
CA HIS A 116 -10.25 17.01 1.58
C HIS A 116 -9.27 18.03 2.16
N ILE A 117 -7.99 17.65 2.31
CA ILE A 117 -7.03 18.44 3.11
C ILE A 117 -5.87 18.95 2.25
N ALA A 118 -5.26 18.08 1.45
CA ALA A 118 -4.01 18.41 0.78
C ALA A 118 -3.90 17.76 -0.60
N ALA A 119 -3.26 18.47 -1.53
CA ALA A 119 -2.93 17.96 -2.86
C ALA A 119 -1.50 17.39 -2.88
N THR A 120 -1.17 16.58 -3.89
CA THR A 120 0.22 16.12 -4.09
C THR A 120 1.14 17.29 -4.40
N TYR A 121 2.21 17.42 -3.63
CA TYR A 121 3.14 18.54 -3.71
C TYR A 121 4.11 18.41 -4.90
N ASP A 122 4.71 17.23 -5.06
CA ASP A 122 5.65 16.94 -6.15
C ASP A 122 5.19 15.69 -6.90
N THR A 123 5.06 15.80 -8.22
CA THR A 123 4.69 14.67 -9.08
C THR A 123 5.71 13.53 -9.07
N ASN A 124 6.95 13.80 -8.66
CA ASN A 124 8.02 12.81 -8.52
C ASN A 124 8.09 12.21 -7.11
N ASP A 125 7.49 12.87 -6.11
CA ASP A 125 7.43 12.40 -4.71
C ASP A 125 5.97 12.23 -4.28
N LEU A 126 5.45 11.03 -4.50
CA LEU A 126 4.06 10.66 -4.24
C LEU A 126 3.69 10.64 -2.75
N GLU A 127 4.63 10.90 -1.85
CA GLU A 127 4.41 10.89 -0.40
C GLU A 127 4.29 12.29 0.21
N LYS A 128 4.66 13.34 -0.54
CA LYS A 128 4.56 14.72 -0.08
C LYS A 128 3.25 15.35 -0.54
N PHE A 129 2.60 16.03 0.40
CA PHE A 129 1.37 16.75 0.16
C PHE A 129 1.50 18.18 0.67
N VAL A 130 0.77 19.10 0.05
CA VAL A 130 0.66 20.49 0.50
C VAL A 130 -0.80 20.80 0.79
N ILE A 131 -1.05 21.48 1.91
CA ILE A 131 -2.41 21.84 2.31
C ILE A 131 -3.06 22.64 1.20
N GLN A 132 -4.20 22.15 0.72
CA GLN A 132 -4.96 22.76 -0.35
C GLN A 132 -6.44 22.49 -0.09
N THR A 133 -7.02 23.31 0.77
CA THR A 133 -8.42 23.21 1.16
C THR A 133 -8.97 24.56 1.56
N GLU A 134 -10.29 24.72 1.46
CA GLU A 134 -10.99 25.90 1.96
C GLU A 134 -11.53 25.72 3.38
N ASP A 135 -11.36 24.53 3.96
CA ASP A 135 -11.61 24.25 5.37
C ASP A 135 -10.43 24.75 6.23
N VAL A 136 -10.67 24.97 7.52
CA VAL A 136 -9.59 25.38 8.43
C VAL A 136 -8.89 24.14 8.96
N VAL A 137 -7.58 24.06 8.73
CA VAL A 137 -6.72 22.98 9.19
C VAL A 137 -5.83 23.50 10.32
N GLU A 138 -6.02 22.96 11.50
CA GLU A 138 -5.21 23.19 12.70
C GLU A 138 -4.46 21.91 13.09
N PHE A 139 -3.53 22.04 14.03
CA PHE A 139 -2.58 20.97 14.34
C PHE A 139 -2.38 20.82 15.84
N LEU A 140 -2.13 19.60 16.30
CA LEU A 140 -1.75 19.33 17.68
C LEU A 140 -0.44 18.56 17.69
N ASP A 141 0.59 19.05 18.38
CA ASP A 141 1.86 18.32 18.51
C ASP A 141 1.59 16.96 19.18
N VAL A 142 2.08 15.87 18.58
CA VAL A 142 1.85 14.51 19.10
C VAL A 142 2.40 14.32 20.51
N ALA A 143 3.42 15.10 20.89
CA ALA A 143 4.02 15.06 22.23
C ALA A 143 3.29 15.94 23.26
N ALA A 144 2.32 16.76 22.85
CA ALA A 144 1.55 17.63 23.73
C ALA A 144 0.28 16.94 24.28
N GLU A 145 -0.24 17.45 25.39
CA GLU A 145 -1.56 17.05 25.89
C GLU A 145 -2.66 17.49 24.91
N GLU A 146 -3.67 16.64 24.71
CA GLU A 146 -4.82 16.92 23.83
C GLU A 146 -5.78 17.94 24.47
N THR A 147 -5.35 19.20 24.55
CA THR A 147 -6.17 20.30 25.05
C THR A 147 -6.33 21.38 23.98
N HIS A 148 -7.38 22.19 24.12
CA HIS A 148 -7.72 23.22 23.13
C HIS A 148 -6.67 24.33 23.04
N GLU A 149 -5.92 24.55 24.12
CA GLU A 149 -4.85 25.54 24.25
C GLU A 149 -3.58 25.14 23.49
N ASN A 150 -3.39 23.83 23.24
CA ASN A 150 -2.21 23.30 22.55
C ASN A 150 -2.39 23.18 21.04
N ILE A 151 -3.56 23.54 20.52
CA ILE A 151 -3.84 23.51 19.08
C ILE A 151 -3.14 24.71 18.42
N LEU A 152 -2.34 24.39 17.41
CA LEU A 152 -1.47 25.29 16.67
C LEU A 152 -2.06 25.61 15.29
N GLN A 153 -1.71 26.80 14.81
CA GLN A 153 -1.98 27.21 13.44
C GLN A 153 -0.86 26.71 12.50
N ALA A 154 -1.13 26.73 11.20
CA ALA A 154 -0.18 26.27 10.18
C ALA A 154 1.19 26.98 10.23
N TRP A 155 1.23 28.26 10.61
CA TRP A 155 2.47 29.05 10.72
C TRP A 155 3.28 28.80 12.01
N ASP A 156 2.71 28.11 13.00
CA ASP A 156 3.39 27.76 14.25
C ASP A 156 4.08 26.38 14.19
N LEU A 157 3.96 25.70 13.06
CA LEU A 157 4.53 24.38 12.84
C LEU A 157 6.06 24.44 12.71
N LYS A 158 6.70 23.30 12.96
CA LYS A 158 8.15 23.13 12.80
C LYS A 158 8.42 21.94 11.90
N ALA A 159 9.36 22.10 10.98
CA ALA A 159 9.82 21.00 10.15
C ALA A 159 10.48 19.90 11.01
N GLY A 160 10.28 18.64 10.63
CA GLY A 160 10.72 17.44 11.34
C GLY A 160 9.90 17.09 12.58
N LYS A 161 8.76 17.77 12.81
CA LYS A 161 7.83 17.44 13.88
C LYS A 161 6.56 16.79 13.36
N GLN A 162 5.99 15.95 14.22
CA GLN A 162 4.76 15.21 13.97
C GLN A 162 3.58 15.88 14.65
N TYR A 163 2.48 16.02 13.91
CA TYR A 163 1.27 16.66 14.38
C TYR A 163 0.04 15.83 14.05
N GLN A 164 -0.93 15.82 14.94
CA GLN A 164 -2.28 15.37 14.66
C GLN A 164 -3.07 16.47 13.97
N ILE A 165 -3.87 16.10 12.97
CA ILE A 165 -4.72 17.04 12.26
C ILE A 165 -6.04 17.27 13.00
N VAL A 166 -6.41 18.55 13.10
CA VAL A 166 -7.67 19.04 13.63
C VAL A 166 -8.35 19.89 12.54
N VAL A 167 -9.62 19.63 12.24
CA VAL A 167 -10.31 20.30 11.13
C VAL A 167 -11.57 21.03 11.59
N THR A 168 -11.79 22.20 11.02
CA THR A 168 -13.09 22.88 11.04
C THR A 168 -13.61 22.98 9.62
N THR A 169 -14.74 22.33 9.34
CA THR A 169 -15.26 22.17 7.98
C THR A 169 -16.53 22.97 7.75
N ARG A 170 -16.77 23.36 6.50
CA ARG A 170 -18.01 24.06 6.10
C ARG A 170 -19.28 23.24 6.37
N ASN A 171 -19.14 21.91 6.49
CA ASN A 171 -20.24 20.98 6.75
C ASN A 171 -20.55 20.79 8.24
N GLY A 172 -19.94 21.59 9.13
CA GLY A 172 -20.35 21.68 10.53
C GLY A 172 -19.48 20.89 11.52
N LEU A 173 -18.32 20.38 11.10
CA LEU A 173 -17.30 19.93 12.05
C LEU A 173 -16.54 21.13 12.59
N TRP A 174 -16.37 21.21 13.91
CA TRP A 174 -15.69 22.32 14.59
C TRP A 174 -14.56 21.80 15.44
N ARG A 175 -13.32 22.19 15.10
CA ARG A 175 -12.07 21.73 15.73
C ARG A 175 -12.08 20.22 15.99
N TYR A 176 -12.52 19.47 15.00
CA TYR A 176 -12.68 18.02 15.08
C TYR A 176 -11.31 17.34 14.93
N PRO A 177 -10.86 16.57 15.92
CA PRO A 177 -9.61 15.82 15.79
C PRO A 177 -9.80 14.67 14.80
N LEU A 178 -9.17 14.76 13.64
CA LEU A 178 -9.28 13.76 12.58
C LEU A 178 -8.65 12.42 13.00
N GLY A 179 -7.68 12.50 13.92
CA GLY A 179 -6.93 11.35 14.41
C GLY A 179 -5.84 10.88 13.44
N ASP A 180 -5.60 11.60 12.34
CA ASP A 180 -4.45 11.38 11.46
C ASP A 180 -3.23 12.11 11.99
N VAL A 181 -2.06 11.48 11.87
CA VAL A 181 -0.74 12.03 12.22
C VAL A 181 0.05 12.26 10.94
N VAL A 182 0.66 13.44 10.85
CA VAL A 182 1.49 13.88 9.73
C VAL A 182 2.84 14.38 10.21
N ASP A 183 3.87 14.15 9.42
CA ASP A 183 5.20 14.75 9.58
C ASP A 183 5.30 16.02 8.72
N ILE A 184 5.71 17.14 9.30
CA ILE A 184 5.93 18.37 8.53
C ILE A 184 7.35 18.33 7.98
N VAL A 185 7.49 18.10 6.67
CA VAL A 185 8.81 18.00 6.04
C VAL A 185 9.40 19.35 5.65
N GLY A 186 8.57 20.39 5.61
CA GLY A 186 8.98 21.73 5.24
C GLY A 186 7.78 22.62 4.94
N PHE A 187 8.05 23.73 4.27
CA PHE A 187 7.05 24.71 3.87
C PHE A 187 7.26 25.05 2.40
N ASP A 188 6.15 25.27 1.69
CA ASP A 188 6.15 25.68 0.30
C ASP A 188 6.85 27.04 0.13
N GLY A 189 7.58 27.20 -0.98
CA GLY A 189 8.38 28.39 -1.22
C GLY A 189 7.58 29.61 -1.68
N ASP A 190 6.39 29.38 -2.26
CA ASP A 190 5.57 30.45 -2.86
C ASP A 190 4.65 31.09 -1.83
N ASP A 191 3.98 30.29 -0.99
CA ASP A 191 3.00 30.79 -0.01
C ASP A 191 3.27 30.41 1.45
N GLY A 192 4.31 29.60 1.71
CA GLY A 192 4.65 29.14 3.06
C GLY A 192 3.74 28.03 3.58
N SER A 193 2.89 27.43 2.75
CA SER A 193 2.00 26.34 3.17
C SER A 193 2.79 25.13 3.69
N PRO A 194 2.37 24.48 4.78
CA PRO A 194 3.03 23.28 5.28
C PRO A 194 3.02 22.16 4.24
N VAL A 195 4.21 21.60 3.99
CA VAL A 195 4.39 20.39 3.20
C VAL A 195 4.49 19.22 4.17
N LEU A 196 3.63 18.24 3.99
CA LEU A 196 3.42 17.14 4.94
C LEU A 196 3.60 15.77 4.31
N LYS A 197 3.96 14.79 5.15
CA LYS A 197 3.91 13.36 4.85
C LYS A 197 2.94 12.68 5.80
N TYR A 198 2.04 11.87 5.28
CA TYR A 198 1.11 11.10 6.10
C TYR A 198 1.83 9.92 6.78
N LEU A 199 1.69 9.79 8.11
CA LEU A 199 2.31 8.72 8.89
C LEU A 199 1.32 7.62 9.28
N GLY A 200 0.06 7.95 9.54
CA GLY A 200 -0.93 6.99 10.00
C GLY A 200 -2.03 7.62 10.86
N ARG A 201 -2.94 6.79 11.38
CA ARG A 201 -3.88 7.21 12.43
C ARG A 201 -3.17 7.18 13.78
N LYS A 202 -3.46 8.09 14.70
CA LYS A 202 -2.90 8.09 16.07
C LYS A 202 -3.06 6.73 16.77
N SER A 203 -4.23 6.09 16.63
CA SER A 203 -4.46 4.74 17.15
C SER A 203 -3.63 3.65 16.47
N GLN A 204 -3.21 3.84 15.22
CA GLN A 204 -2.35 2.94 14.43
C GLN A 204 -0.86 3.27 14.55
N VAL A 205 -0.48 4.54 14.76
CA VAL A 205 0.89 4.94 15.16
C VAL A 205 1.25 4.30 16.51
N VAL A 206 0.24 3.97 17.33
CA VAL A 206 0.35 3.17 18.56
C VAL A 206 0.29 1.65 18.29
N LEU A 207 -0.15 1.20 17.11
CA LEU A 207 -0.01 -0.21 16.66
C LEU A 207 1.42 -0.44 16.21
N SER A 208 2.28 -0.57 17.20
CA SER A 208 3.67 -0.96 17.06
C SER A 208 3.84 -2.43 17.43
N ILE A 209 4.85 -3.08 16.87
CA ILE A 209 5.36 -4.30 17.49
C ILE A 209 6.13 -3.90 18.76
N GLN A 210 5.62 -4.34 19.90
CA GLN A 210 6.20 -4.07 21.21
C GLN A 210 7.06 -5.26 21.67
N PHE A 211 8.35 -5.01 21.87
CA PHE A 211 9.25 -5.91 22.58
C PHE A 211 9.72 -5.28 23.88
N SER A 212 10.31 -6.08 24.78
CA SER A 212 10.85 -5.57 26.04
C SER A 212 11.99 -4.56 25.85
N HIS A 213 12.67 -4.57 24.71
CA HIS A 213 13.80 -3.69 24.40
C HIS A 213 13.43 -2.48 23.54
N ALA A 214 12.35 -2.55 22.76
CA ALA A 214 12.00 -1.51 21.80
C ALA A 214 10.56 -1.66 21.29
N SER A 215 10.00 -0.53 20.87
CA SER A 215 8.77 -0.42 20.10
C SER A 215 9.11 -0.12 18.64
N ILE A 216 8.53 -0.85 17.70
CA ILE A 216 8.73 -0.65 16.26
C ILE A 216 7.42 -0.14 15.64
N SER A 217 7.42 1.07 15.09
CA SER A 217 6.23 1.68 14.50
C SER A 217 5.90 1.11 13.12
N ASP A 218 4.65 1.28 12.65
CA ASP A 218 4.24 0.94 11.28
C ASP A 218 5.12 1.62 10.22
N SER A 219 5.50 2.89 10.44
CA SER A 219 6.39 3.63 9.53
C SER A 219 7.79 3.02 9.47
N ASP A 220 8.34 2.58 10.60
CA ASP A 220 9.65 1.91 10.65
C ASP A 220 9.60 0.55 9.94
N LEU A 221 8.51 -0.20 10.12
CA LEU A 221 8.29 -1.48 9.43
C LEU A 221 8.18 -1.29 7.91
N VAL A 222 7.42 -0.28 7.46
CA VAL A 222 7.31 0.06 6.03
C VAL A 222 8.68 0.47 5.48
N ALA A 223 9.42 1.33 6.19
CA ALA A 223 10.75 1.75 5.78
C ALA A 223 11.73 0.57 5.69
N ALA A 224 11.73 -0.32 6.67
CA ALA A 224 12.59 -1.49 6.71
C ALA A 224 12.27 -2.50 5.58
N ILE A 225 10.98 -2.73 5.30
CA ILE A 225 10.55 -3.58 4.18
C ILE A 225 10.93 -2.96 2.83
N ARG A 226 10.79 -1.64 2.67
CA ARG A 226 11.24 -0.95 1.46
C ARG A 226 12.76 -1.05 1.26
N ALA A 227 13.54 -0.90 2.34
CA ALA A 227 15.00 -1.03 2.29
C ALA A 227 15.45 -2.45 1.92
N MET A 228 14.70 -3.47 2.36
CA MET A 228 14.94 -4.86 1.99
C MET A 228 14.49 -5.18 0.55
N SER A 229 13.43 -4.53 0.06
CA SER A 229 12.84 -4.80 -1.26
C SER A 229 13.79 -4.40 -2.39
N SER A 230 14.29 -5.39 -3.14
CA SER A 230 15.17 -5.16 -4.29
C SER A 230 15.04 -6.27 -5.34
N GLU A 231 15.47 -5.98 -6.57
CA GLU A 231 15.47 -6.96 -7.66
C GLU A 231 16.41 -8.16 -7.39
N ASP A 232 17.46 -7.96 -6.59
CA ASP A 232 18.44 -9.03 -6.27
C ASP A 232 18.00 -9.96 -5.13
N ILE A 233 17.03 -9.53 -4.30
CA ILE A 233 16.62 -10.24 -3.08
C ILE A 233 15.18 -10.68 -3.20
N ILE A 234 14.24 -9.75 -3.00
CA ILE A 234 12.80 -9.98 -3.11
C ILE A 234 12.19 -8.66 -3.58
N GLN A 235 11.43 -8.69 -4.67
CA GLN A 235 10.63 -7.55 -5.07
C GLN A 235 9.30 -7.63 -4.32
N VAL A 236 9.19 -6.91 -3.20
CA VAL A 236 8.00 -6.93 -2.36
C VAL A 236 6.87 -6.22 -3.10
N HIS A 237 5.74 -6.88 -3.30
CA HIS A 237 4.54 -6.27 -3.86
C HIS A 237 3.62 -5.78 -2.73
N GLU A 238 3.42 -6.62 -1.72
CA GLU A 238 2.60 -6.31 -0.56
C GLU A 238 3.04 -7.16 0.63
N PHE A 239 2.79 -6.69 1.85
CA PHE A 239 3.26 -7.36 3.05
C PHE A 239 2.38 -7.04 4.26
N THR A 240 2.58 -7.84 5.31
CA THR A 240 2.11 -7.55 6.67
C THR A 240 3.07 -8.17 7.68
N THR A 241 3.01 -7.72 8.92
CA THR A 241 3.89 -8.16 10.00
C THR A 241 3.11 -8.66 11.20
N ILE A 242 3.76 -9.48 12.03
CA ILE A 242 3.27 -9.99 13.31
C ILE A 242 4.44 -10.08 14.30
N VAL A 243 4.11 -10.31 15.57
CA VAL A 243 5.08 -10.85 16.53
C VAL A 243 5.21 -12.36 16.27
N ASP A 244 6.39 -12.82 15.86
CA ASP A 244 6.67 -14.24 15.71
C ASP A 244 7.29 -14.82 16.98
N ASN A 245 6.45 -15.53 17.74
CA ASN A 245 6.79 -16.21 18.98
C ASN A 245 6.83 -17.74 18.84
N ARG A 246 6.86 -18.29 17.61
CA ARG A 246 6.99 -19.74 17.37
C ARG A 246 8.28 -20.31 17.95
N THR A 247 9.35 -19.50 17.93
CA THR A 247 10.66 -19.79 18.53
C THR A 247 11.03 -18.63 19.45
N LEU A 248 11.52 -18.94 20.64
CA LEU A 248 12.02 -17.95 21.60
C LEU A 248 13.51 -17.65 21.35
N PRO A 249 13.96 -16.38 21.51
CA PRO A 249 13.17 -15.20 21.83
C PRO A 249 12.25 -14.76 20.66
N PRO A 250 11.13 -14.06 20.94
CA PRO A 250 10.24 -13.58 19.89
C PRO A 250 10.94 -12.54 19.00
N THR A 251 10.50 -12.43 17.75
CA THR A 251 11.04 -11.47 16.77
C THR A 251 9.93 -10.92 15.87
N VAL A 252 10.28 -10.03 14.95
CA VAL A 252 9.38 -9.54 13.90
C VAL A 252 9.19 -10.66 12.89
N GLY A 253 7.95 -11.05 12.62
CA GLY A 253 7.60 -11.97 11.54
C GLY A 253 6.90 -11.25 10.41
N CYS A 254 7.41 -11.38 9.19
CA CYS A 254 6.84 -10.77 8.00
C CYS A 254 6.18 -11.84 7.11
N PHE A 255 4.99 -11.54 6.62
CA PHE A 255 4.37 -12.24 5.49
C PHE A 255 4.49 -11.35 4.27
N VAL A 256 5.11 -11.88 3.21
CA VAL A 256 5.49 -11.11 2.03
C VAL A 256 4.95 -11.80 0.79
N GLU A 257 4.24 -11.03 -0.04
CA GLU A 257 3.90 -11.41 -1.40
C GLU A 257 4.84 -10.64 -2.33
N GLY A 258 5.62 -11.37 -3.13
CA GLY A 258 6.63 -10.78 -3.99
C GLY A 258 7.27 -11.80 -4.91
N ASP A 259 7.93 -11.30 -5.95
CA ASP A 259 8.60 -12.15 -6.94
C ASP A 259 9.96 -12.63 -6.37
N LEU A 260 10.06 -13.94 -6.09
CA LEU A 260 11.31 -14.62 -5.71
C LEU A 260 12.15 -15.09 -6.92
N GLY A 261 11.64 -14.87 -8.15
CA GLY A 261 12.05 -15.62 -9.33
C GLY A 261 11.22 -16.91 -9.47
N THR A 262 10.81 -17.25 -10.68
CA THR A 262 9.98 -18.44 -10.97
C THR A 262 10.76 -19.74 -10.72
N PRO A 263 10.14 -20.80 -10.14
CA PRO A 263 10.79 -22.10 -9.91
C PRO A 263 11.30 -22.79 -11.18
N ASN A 264 10.74 -22.46 -12.35
CA ASN A 264 11.11 -23.03 -13.65
C ASN A 264 12.20 -22.22 -14.39
N CYS A 265 12.68 -21.12 -13.83
CA CYS A 265 13.90 -20.47 -14.31
C CYS A 265 15.07 -20.93 -13.44
N LEU A 266 16.20 -21.28 -14.06
CA LEU A 266 17.49 -21.56 -13.40
C LEU A 266 18.06 -20.36 -12.60
N MET A 267 17.23 -19.34 -12.32
CA MET A 267 17.54 -18.10 -11.63
C MET A 267 16.65 -17.97 -10.39
N ALA A 268 16.74 -18.91 -9.45
CA ALA A 268 16.37 -18.59 -8.07
C ALA A 268 17.16 -17.34 -7.67
N ARG A 269 16.50 -16.31 -7.09
CA ARG A 269 17.23 -15.11 -6.68
C ARG A 269 18.30 -15.51 -5.65
N PRO A 270 19.60 -15.40 -5.99
CA PRO A 270 20.66 -16.04 -5.24
C PRO A 270 20.79 -15.52 -3.80
N ASN A 271 20.25 -14.32 -3.53
CA ASN A 271 20.42 -13.59 -2.29
C ASN A 271 19.14 -13.50 -1.44
N SER A 272 18.08 -14.27 -1.74
CA SER A 272 16.84 -14.26 -0.95
C SER A 272 17.08 -14.61 0.54
N HIS A 273 18.03 -15.49 0.83
CA HIS A 273 18.48 -15.83 2.19
C HIS A 273 19.09 -14.66 2.98
N LEU A 274 19.47 -13.55 2.32
CA LEU A 274 19.95 -12.33 2.97
C LEU A 274 18.82 -11.40 3.41
N ALA A 275 17.57 -11.67 3.01
CA ALA A 275 16.43 -10.82 3.32
C ALA A 275 16.22 -10.61 4.83
N PRO A 276 16.27 -11.65 5.69
CA PRO A 276 16.18 -11.47 7.14
C PRO A 276 17.24 -10.52 7.71
N GLN A 277 18.49 -10.65 7.24
CA GLN A 277 19.59 -9.80 7.68
C GLN A 277 19.39 -8.35 7.22
N LYS A 278 19.05 -8.12 5.95
CA LYS A 278 18.79 -6.75 5.46
C LYS A 278 17.62 -6.07 6.16
N LEU A 279 16.56 -6.82 6.44
CA LEU A 279 15.43 -6.29 7.21
C LEU A 279 15.88 -5.90 8.62
N PHE A 280 16.69 -6.75 9.27
CA PHE A 280 17.24 -6.45 10.59
C PHE A 280 18.16 -5.23 10.57
N ASP A 281 19.07 -5.12 9.61
CA ASP A 281 19.98 -3.98 9.48
C ASP A 281 19.21 -2.66 9.30
N ALA A 282 18.11 -2.69 8.54
CA ALA A 282 17.24 -1.54 8.37
C ALA A 282 16.51 -1.14 9.67
N LEU A 283 16.08 -2.12 10.49
CA LEU A 283 15.54 -1.85 11.82
C LEU A 283 16.63 -1.31 12.78
N VAL A 284 17.85 -1.82 12.72
CA VAL A 284 18.97 -1.30 13.54
C VAL A 284 19.28 0.15 13.17
N ALA A 285 19.17 0.52 11.89
CA ALA A 285 19.36 1.89 11.44
C ALA A 285 18.32 2.87 12.00
N THR A 286 17.10 2.41 12.32
CA THR A 286 16.09 3.24 13.00
C THR A 286 16.31 3.28 14.51
N ASN A 287 16.74 2.17 15.12
CA ASN A 287 17.01 2.10 16.55
C ASN A 287 18.13 1.09 16.90
N SER A 288 19.27 1.61 17.37
CA SER A 288 20.43 0.80 17.77
C SER A 288 20.17 -0.19 18.91
N GLU A 289 19.08 -0.04 19.69
CA GLU A 289 18.69 -1.02 20.71
C GLU A 289 18.41 -2.41 20.12
N HIS A 290 18.01 -2.48 18.85
CA HIS A 290 17.78 -3.76 18.18
C HIS A 290 19.07 -4.60 18.09
N GLN A 291 20.21 -3.97 17.80
CA GLN A 291 21.51 -4.65 17.76
C GLN A 291 21.90 -5.16 19.15
N ARG A 292 21.78 -4.31 20.17
CA ARG A 292 22.08 -4.71 21.56
C ARG A 292 21.20 -5.85 22.04
N ALA A 293 19.92 -5.84 21.67
CA ALA A 293 19.01 -6.94 21.99
C ALA A 293 19.40 -8.25 21.30
N LEU A 294 19.96 -8.20 20.08
CA LEU A 294 20.46 -9.39 19.39
C LEU A 294 21.74 -9.91 20.07
N ASP A 295 22.67 -9.02 20.39
CA ASP A 295 23.93 -9.34 21.07
C ASP A 295 23.70 -9.97 22.45
N ASP A 296 22.68 -9.48 23.18
CA ASP A 296 22.26 -10.01 24.49
C ASP A 296 21.39 -11.29 24.40
N GLY A 297 21.07 -11.78 23.19
CA GLY A 297 20.20 -12.94 22.99
C GLY A 297 18.73 -12.71 23.37
N ARG A 298 18.29 -11.44 23.47
CA ARG A 298 16.91 -11.03 23.78
C ARG A 298 16.00 -10.98 22.56
N THR A 299 16.57 -10.96 21.36
CA THR A 299 15.86 -11.11 20.08
C THR A 299 16.66 -12.00 19.14
N ARG A 300 16.10 -12.27 17.96
CA ARG A 300 16.72 -12.99 16.85
C ARG A 300 16.42 -12.27 15.54
N LEU A 301 17.05 -12.68 14.45
CA LEU A 301 16.73 -12.15 13.12
C LEU A 301 15.22 -12.31 12.81
N PRO A 302 14.60 -11.32 12.14
CA PRO A 302 13.22 -11.40 11.70
C PRO A 302 12.95 -12.63 10.84
N THR A 303 11.73 -13.16 10.88
CA THR A 303 11.33 -14.24 9.98
C THR A 303 10.60 -13.68 8.76
N ILE A 304 10.91 -14.20 7.57
CA ILE A 304 10.25 -13.79 6.33
C ILE A 304 9.58 -15.02 5.72
N ARG A 305 8.25 -14.97 5.66
CA ARG A 305 7.41 -16.02 5.10
C ARG A 305 6.76 -15.52 3.83
N ILE A 306 7.02 -16.23 2.75
CA ILE A 306 6.49 -15.93 1.43
C ILE A 306 5.11 -16.58 1.32
N VAL A 307 4.13 -15.78 0.90
CA VAL A 307 2.75 -16.25 0.69
C VAL A 307 2.47 -16.45 -0.80
N LYS A 308 1.43 -17.22 -1.13
CA LYS A 308 1.00 -17.44 -2.51
C LYS A 308 0.71 -16.10 -3.22
N PRO A 309 1.02 -15.96 -4.52
CA PRO A 309 0.57 -14.81 -5.30
C PRO A 309 -0.96 -14.67 -5.20
N GLY A 310 -1.45 -13.46 -4.98
CA GLY A 310 -2.88 -13.17 -4.82
C GLY A 310 -3.39 -13.28 -3.37
N THR A 311 -2.54 -13.66 -2.41
CA THR A 311 -2.93 -13.77 -0.99
C THR A 311 -3.52 -12.47 -0.46
N PHE A 312 -2.93 -11.31 -0.76
CA PHE A 312 -3.46 -10.05 -0.24
C PHE A 312 -4.71 -9.54 -0.96
N MET A 313 -4.88 -9.91 -2.23
CA MET A 313 -6.14 -9.72 -2.97
C MET A 313 -7.27 -10.54 -2.34
N GLU A 314 -7.02 -11.84 -2.08
CA GLU A 314 -7.95 -12.71 -1.35
C GLU A 314 -8.27 -12.17 0.04
N TYR A 315 -7.26 -11.63 0.75
CA TYR A 315 -7.47 -11.04 2.07
C TYR A 315 -8.47 -9.89 2.01
N ARG A 316 -8.31 -8.96 1.06
CA ARG A 316 -9.23 -7.82 0.89
C ARG A 316 -10.64 -8.26 0.59
N ARG A 317 -10.81 -9.30 -0.24
CA ARG A 317 -12.12 -9.89 -0.55
C ARG A 317 -12.74 -10.54 0.69
N TRP A 318 -12.06 -11.51 1.28
CA TRP A 318 -12.54 -12.27 2.44
C TRP A 318 -12.83 -11.37 3.64
N TRP A 319 -11.93 -10.43 3.94
CA TRP A 319 -12.09 -9.51 5.05
C TRP A 319 -13.19 -8.47 4.78
N GLY A 320 -13.30 -7.99 3.53
CA GLY A 320 -14.37 -7.11 3.08
C GLY A 320 -15.74 -7.75 3.27
N GLU A 321 -15.93 -8.97 2.78
CA GLU A 321 -17.15 -9.77 2.98
C GLU A 321 -17.47 -9.95 4.47
N LYS A 322 -16.47 -10.30 5.28
CA LYS A 322 -16.63 -10.52 6.72
C LYS A 322 -17.03 -9.26 7.49
N MET A 323 -16.56 -8.09 7.06
CA MET A 323 -16.83 -6.80 7.71
C MET A 323 -17.95 -6.00 7.03
N ASN A 324 -18.59 -6.56 5.99
CA ASN A 324 -19.54 -5.85 5.14
C ASN A 324 -18.98 -4.52 4.59
N LEU A 325 -17.69 -4.52 4.23
CA LEU A 325 -16.97 -3.40 3.63
C LEU A 325 -16.75 -3.69 2.14
N GLY A 326 -16.90 -2.67 1.30
CA GLY A 326 -16.55 -2.80 -0.11
C GLY A 326 -15.06 -3.13 -0.27
N ALA A 327 -14.72 -3.96 -1.26
CA ALA A 327 -13.32 -4.37 -1.53
C ALA A 327 -12.38 -3.16 -1.67
N GLY A 328 -12.88 -2.05 -2.24
CA GLY A 328 -12.14 -0.80 -2.40
C GLY A 328 -11.81 -0.04 -1.11
N GLN A 329 -12.36 -0.45 0.05
CA GLN A 329 -12.10 0.12 1.37
C GLN A 329 -11.32 -0.82 2.29
N SER A 330 -11.18 -2.10 1.91
CA SER A 330 -10.44 -3.09 2.68
C SER A 330 -8.94 -2.94 2.45
N LYS A 331 -8.21 -2.62 3.51
CA LYS A 331 -6.75 -2.43 3.49
C LYS A 331 -6.08 -3.59 4.21
N VAL A 332 -4.90 -3.98 3.74
CA VAL A 332 -4.01 -4.87 4.49
C VAL A 332 -3.32 -4.04 5.57
N PRO A 333 -3.44 -4.37 6.87
CA PRO A 333 -2.74 -3.66 7.92
C PRO A 333 -1.25 -4.00 7.88
N VAL A 334 -0.39 -3.05 8.26
CA VAL A 334 1.06 -3.29 8.38
C VAL A 334 1.35 -4.27 9.52
N VAL A 335 0.63 -4.17 10.63
CA VAL A 335 0.70 -5.11 11.77
C VAL A 335 -0.64 -5.84 11.93
N LEU A 336 -0.61 -7.17 11.80
CA LEU A 336 -1.76 -8.04 12.06
C LEU A 336 -1.83 -8.42 13.53
N THR A 337 -2.85 -7.94 14.24
CA THR A 337 -3.06 -8.20 15.67
C THR A 337 -4.14 -9.26 15.95
N LYS A 338 -5.10 -9.45 15.05
CA LYS A 338 -6.23 -10.36 15.28
C LYS A 338 -5.84 -11.80 15.00
N SER A 339 -6.06 -12.70 15.96
CA SER A 339 -5.70 -14.12 15.82
C SER A 339 -6.33 -14.77 14.58
N VAL A 340 -7.61 -14.47 14.30
CA VAL A 340 -8.30 -15.03 13.12
C VAL A 340 -7.62 -14.65 11.80
N THR A 341 -7.13 -13.42 11.67
CA THR A 341 -6.42 -12.98 10.47
C THR A 341 -4.99 -13.53 10.41
N GLN A 342 -4.35 -13.74 11.57
CA GLN A 342 -3.03 -14.36 11.65
C GLN A 342 -3.08 -15.84 11.24
N GLU A 343 -4.07 -16.61 11.69
CA GLU A 343 -4.24 -18.01 11.26
C GLU A 343 -4.54 -18.10 9.77
N TRP A 344 -5.44 -17.24 9.28
CA TRP A 344 -5.82 -17.22 7.86
C TRP A 344 -4.63 -17.00 6.91
N ILE A 345 -3.69 -16.13 7.26
CA ILE A 345 -2.50 -15.87 6.43
C ILE A 345 -1.43 -16.95 6.59
N LYS A 346 -1.31 -17.58 7.76
CA LYS A 346 -0.36 -18.69 7.99
C LYS A 346 -0.61 -19.87 7.07
N GLU A 347 -1.87 -20.19 6.78
CA GLU A 347 -2.28 -21.27 5.87
C GLU A 347 -1.87 -21.02 4.40
N ARG A 348 -1.47 -19.79 4.05
CA ARG A 348 -1.10 -19.39 2.69
C ARG A 348 0.41 -19.24 2.49
N VAL A 349 1.21 -19.54 3.52
CA VAL A 349 2.67 -19.55 3.42
C VAL A 349 3.11 -20.69 2.50
N VAL A 350 3.95 -20.36 1.53
CA VAL A 350 4.56 -21.33 0.60
C VAL A 350 6.00 -21.65 0.96
N GLN A 351 6.70 -20.70 1.57
CA GLN A 351 8.13 -20.81 1.89
C GLN A 351 8.47 -19.88 3.05
N GLU A 352 9.41 -20.28 3.89
CA GLU A 352 10.09 -19.40 4.85
C GLU A 352 11.56 -19.27 4.40
N LEU A 353 12.11 -18.05 4.42
CA LEU A 353 13.46 -17.74 3.94
C LEU A 353 14.53 -17.88 5.02
#